data_AF-Q3KE61-F1
#
_entry.id   AF-Q3KE61-F1
#
_cell.length_a   1.000
_cell.length_b   1.000
_cell.length_c   1.000
_cell.angle_alpha   90.00
_cell.angle_beta   90.00
_cell.angle_gamma   90.00
#
_symmetry.space_group_name_H-M   'P 1'
#
loop_
_entity.id
_entity.type
_entity.pdbx_description
1 polymer ?
#
loop_
_entity_poly.entity_id
_entity_poly.type
_entity_poly.pdbx_seq_one_letter_code
_entity_poly.pdbx_strand_id
1 'polypeptide(L)'
;MKDIKAPPSLKKEVCMSQNVNRPSKGTFEASLNGEKFLTSTLVKFHETNNGDIIQGYDNKNSFIVFFIGLLVGGPHEVMYDPNSPVAWTVQIDNEIYAIDSGHVIVTIDQDHESVKGTVYLVLQDDKGTVAGDFDITNLV
;
A
#
# COMPACT_ATOMS: atom_id res chain seq x y z
N MET A 1 22.87 -55.87 -6.15
CA MET A 1 22.58 -54.48 -5.70
C MET A 1 21.54 -53.91 -6.64
N LYS A 2 20.40 -53.46 -6.13
CA LYS A 2 19.35 -52.81 -6.93
C LYS A 2 19.50 -51.30 -6.69
N ASP A 3 19.81 -50.56 -7.75
CA ASP A 3 19.88 -49.11 -7.73
C ASP A 3 18.47 -48.54 -7.53
N ILE A 4 18.20 -48.00 -6.34
CA ILE A 4 16.98 -47.25 -6.08
C ILE A 4 17.24 -45.81 -6.53
N LYS A 5 16.65 -45.46 -7.67
CA LYS A 5 16.62 -44.11 -8.21
C LYS A 5 15.74 -43.24 -7.29
N ALA A 6 16.31 -42.22 -6.67
CA ALA A 6 15.55 -41.25 -5.88
C ALA A 6 14.51 -40.54 -6.78
N PRO A 7 13.31 -40.22 -6.26
CA PRO A 7 12.31 -39.49 -7.03
C PRO A 7 12.80 -38.07 -7.32
N PRO A 8 12.42 -37.47 -8.47
CA PRO A 8 12.77 -36.09 -8.77
C PRO A 8 12.12 -35.18 -7.72
N SER A 9 12.93 -34.31 -7.11
CA SER A 9 12.42 -33.25 -6.25
C SER A 9 11.51 -32.37 -7.09
N LEU A 10 10.24 -32.27 -6.68
CA LEU A 10 9.36 -31.18 -7.12
C LEU A 10 10.07 -29.89 -6.71
N LYS A 11 10.73 -29.23 -7.67
CA LYS A 11 10.99 -27.80 -7.55
C LYS A 11 9.60 -27.17 -7.53
N LYS A 12 9.11 -26.84 -6.33
CA LYS A 12 8.11 -25.78 -6.19
C LYS A 12 8.76 -24.60 -6.90
N GLU A 13 8.26 -24.23 -8.07
CA GLU A 13 8.49 -22.92 -8.61
C GLU A 13 7.93 -21.96 -7.57
N VAL A 14 8.81 -21.51 -6.68
CA VAL A 14 8.62 -20.23 -6.04
C VAL A 14 8.62 -19.27 -7.21
N CYS A 15 7.43 -18.89 -7.67
CA CYS A 15 7.28 -17.74 -8.53
C CYS A 15 7.82 -16.58 -7.70
N MET A 16 9.10 -16.29 -7.85
CA MET A 16 9.71 -15.10 -7.28
C MET A 16 9.10 -13.95 -8.07
N SER A 17 8.00 -13.38 -7.58
CA SER A 17 7.53 -12.11 -8.14
C SER A 17 8.71 -11.14 -7.96
N GLN A 18 9.16 -10.61 -9.08
CA GLN A 18 10.16 -9.55 -9.05
C GLN A 18 9.45 -8.34 -8.43
N ASN A 19 10.18 -7.40 -7.80
CA ASN A 19 9.60 -6.09 -7.49
C ASN A 19 9.21 -5.45 -8.83
N VAL A 20 7.95 -5.58 -9.23
CA VAL A 20 7.45 -5.10 -10.52
C VAL A 20 7.04 -3.65 -10.34
N ASN A 21 7.92 -2.73 -10.72
CA ASN A 21 7.62 -1.30 -10.72
C ASN A 21 6.90 -0.94 -12.02
N ARG A 22 5.59 -1.19 -12.06
CA ARG A 22 4.70 -0.73 -13.14
C ARG A 22 4.30 0.72 -12.90
N PRO A 23 4.19 1.54 -13.95
CA PRO A 23 3.50 2.82 -13.85
C PRO A 23 2.05 2.59 -13.37
N SER A 24 1.54 3.45 -12.50
CA SER A 24 0.14 3.40 -12.04
C SER A 24 -0.63 4.64 -12.50
N LYS A 25 -1.95 4.52 -12.63
CA LYS A 25 -2.90 5.62 -12.84
C LYS A 25 -4.01 5.53 -11.79
N GLY A 26 -4.73 6.62 -11.58
CA GLY A 26 -5.85 6.63 -10.65
C GLY A 26 -5.94 7.94 -9.89
N THR A 27 -6.58 7.89 -8.73
CA THR A 27 -6.74 9.03 -7.84
C THR A 27 -6.45 8.66 -6.40
N PHE A 28 -5.89 9.63 -5.67
CA PHE A 28 -5.77 9.60 -4.22
C PHE A 28 -6.14 10.98 -3.69
N GLU A 29 -7.16 11.06 -2.84
CA GLU A 29 -7.53 12.27 -2.12
C GLU A 29 -7.32 12.07 -0.62
N ALA A 30 -6.86 13.12 0.07
CA ALA A 30 -6.74 13.09 1.52
C ALA A 30 -6.94 14.45 2.17
N SER A 31 -7.45 14.40 3.40
CA SER A 31 -7.77 15.56 4.22
C SER A 31 -7.23 15.39 5.64
N LEU A 32 -6.78 16.48 6.24
CA LEU A 32 -6.40 16.57 7.65
C LEU A 32 -7.52 17.32 8.38
N ASN A 33 -8.14 16.68 9.37
CA ASN A 33 -9.28 17.25 10.12
C ASN A 33 -10.42 17.75 9.21
N GLY A 34 -10.62 17.09 8.07
CA GLY A 34 -11.63 17.45 7.06
C GLY A 34 -11.19 18.53 6.05
N GLU A 35 -10.03 19.16 6.23
CA GLU A 35 -9.46 20.08 5.25
C GLU A 35 -8.58 19.32 4.24
N LYS A 36 -8.92 19.42 2.96
CA LYS A 36 -8.22 18.68 1.90
C LYS A 36 -6.80 19.23 1.70
N PHE A 37 -5.80 18.35 1.83
CA PHE A 37 -4.41 18.70 1.58
C PHE A 37 -3.83 17.96 0.36
N LEU A 38 -4.44 16.83 -0.04
CA LEU A 38 -4.01 16.05 -1.20
C LEU A 38 -5.17 15.81 -2.17
N THR A 39 -4.94 16.11 -3.43
CA THR A 39 -5.78 15.72 -4.56
C THR A 39 -4.86 15.33 -5.69
N SER A 40 -4.64 14.03 -5.86
CA SER A 40 -3.56 13.54 -6.70
C SER A 40 -4.03 12.55 -7.75
N THR A 41 -3.45 12.68 -8.95
CA THR A 41 -3.40 11.64 -9.98
C THR A 41 -2.01 11.00 -10.10
N LEU A 42 -1.04 11.47 -9.32
CA LEU A 42 0.28 10.88 -9.17
C LEU A 42 0.21 9.86 -8.03
N VAL A 43 0.02 8.60 -8.42
CA VAL A 43 -0.24 7.48 -7.53
C VAL A 43 0.71 6.33 -7.81
N LYS A 44 0.91 5.47 -6.80
CA LYS A 44 1.58 4.18 -6.97
C LYS A 44 0.83 3.07 -6.28
N PHE A 45 0.77 1.94 -6.96
CA PHE A 45 0.40 0.65 -6.38
C PHE A 45 1.47 -0.37 -6.78
N HIS A 46 2.33 -0.74 -5.84
CA HIS A 46 3.51 -1.53 -6.11
C HIS A 46 3.50 -2.84 -5.32
N GLU A 47 3.48 -3.96 -6.05
CA GLU A 47 3.63 -5.30 -5.48
C GLU A 47 5.09 -5.54 -5.08
N THR A 48 5.27 -6.05 -3.86
CA THR A 48 6.55 -6.52 -3.32
C THR A 48 6.41 -7.98 -2.87
N ASN A 49 7.52 -8.63 -2.57
CA ASN A 49 7.53 -10.03 -2.12
C ASN A 49 6.74 -10.28 -0.81
N ASN A 50 6.51 -9.23 -0.01
CA ASN A 50 5.93 -9.36 1.33
C ASN A 50 4.58 -8.66 1.47
N GLY A 51 4.10 -7.98 0.42
CA GLY A 51 2.91 -7.15 0.47
C GLY A 51 2.95 -6.04 -0.57
N ASP A 52 2.03 -5.08 -0.45
CA ASP A 52 1.85 -4.03 -1.44
C ASP A 52 2.09 -2.64 -0.81
N ILE A 53 2.72 -1.76 -1.59
CA ILE A 53 2.89 -0.34 -1.25
C ILE A 53 1.87 0.48 -2.03
N ILE A 54 1.11 1.31 -1.32
CA ILE A 54 0.12 2.21 -1.89
C ILE A 54 0.51 3.64 -1.54
N GLN A 55 0.55 4.51 -2.53
CA GLN A 55 0.99 5.90 -2.36
C GLN A 55 0.14 6.86 -3.20
N GLY A 56 -0.22 8.00 -2.60
CA GLY A 56 -0.64 9.20 -3.30
C GLY A 56 0.32 10.34 -2.95
N TYR A 57 0.74 11.12 -3.93
CA TYR A 57 1.67 12.24 -3.71
C TYR A 57 1.40 13.38 -4.67
N ASP A 58 1.86 14.59 -4.36
CA ASP A 58 1.80 15.72 -5.30
C ASP A 58 3.19 16.29 -5.61
N ASN A 59 3.22 17.33 -6.45
CA ASN A 59 4.46 18.05 -6.79
C ASN A 59 4.84 19.12 -5.75
N LYS A 60 4.10 19.22 -4.64
CA LYS A 60 4.28 20.20 -3.56
C LYS A 60 4.78 19.54 -2.27
N ASN A 61 5.28 18.31 -2.36
CA ASN A 61 5.84 17.54 -1.26
C ASN A 61 4.80 17.16 -0.19
N SER A 62 3.55 16.96 -0.60
CA SER A 62 2.54 16.27 0.20
C SER A 62 2.38 14.84 -0.30
N PHE A 63 2.42 13.86 0.61
CA PHE A 63 2.18 12.47 0.26
C PHE A 63 1.64 11.65 1.43
N ILE A 64 0.95 10.58 1.09
CA ILE A 64 0.61 9.49 1.99
C ILE A 64 1.16 8.21 1.37
N VAL A 65 1.84 7.41 2.17
CA VAL A 65 2.27 6.06 1.80
C VAL A 65 1.97 5.09 2.93
N PHE A 66 1.48 3.91 2.58
CA PHE A 66 1.29 2.81 3.51
C PHE A 66 1.58 1.48 2.83
N PHE A 67 1.78 0.48 3.67
CA PHE A 67 2.05 -0.88 3.28
C PHE A 67 1.01 -1.81 3.87
N ILE A 68 0.55 -2.73 3.03
CA ILE A 68 -0.37 -3.79 3.41
C ILE A 68 0.27 -5.14 3.11
N GLY A 69 -0.10 -6.18 3.85
CA GLY A 69 0.35 -7.54 3.54
C GLY A 69 -0.20 -8.05 2.20
N LEU A 70 0.20 -9.25 1.81
CA LEU A 70 -0.33 -9.92 0.62
C LEU A 70 -1.82 -10.25 0.81
N LEU A 71 -2.68 -9.50 0.13
CA LEU A 71 -4.13 -9.60 0.24
C LEU A 71 -4.73 -9.73 -1.16
N VAL A 72 -5.85 -10.44 -1.28
CA VAL A 72 -6.61 -10.58 -2.52
C VAL A 72 -8.10 -10.41 -2.23
N GLY A 73 -8.82 -9.72 -3.10
CA GLY A 73 -10.24 -9.38 -2.90
C GLY A 73 -10.42 -8.30 -1.84
N GLY A 74 -11.52 -8.35 -1.11
CA GLY A 74 -11.83 -7.42 -0.04
C GLY A 74 -13.33 -7.20 0.15
N PRO A 75 -13.72 -6.26 1.03
CA PRO A 75 -12.84 -5.34 1.75
C PRO A 75 -12.04 -6.01 2.88
N HIS A 76 -10.79 -5.60 3.05
CA HIS A 76 -9.91 -5.97 4.16
C HIS A 76 -9.60 -4.74 5.00
N GLU A 77 -9.70 -4.84 6.32
CA GLU A 77 -9.25 -3.80 7.25
C GLU A 77 -7.82 -4.12 7.72
N VAL A 78 -6.90 -3.21 7.44
CA VAL A 78 -5.48 -3.33 7.80
C VAL A 78 -5.17 -2.28 8.84
N MET A 79 -4.85 -2.72 10.05
CA MET A 79 -4.47 -1.82 11.15
C MET A 79 -3.06 -1.29 10.95
N TYR A 80 -2.82 -0.05 11.39
CA TYR A 80 -1.48 0.49 11.49
C TYR A 80 -0.61 -0.38 12.41
N ASP A 81 0.58 -0.75 11.92
CA ASP A 81 1.62 -1.44 12.70
C ASP A 81 2.91 -0.61 12.68
N PRO A 82 3.39 -0.10 13.83
CA PRO A 82 4.65 0.63 13.90
C PRO A 82 5.87 -0.23 13.52
N ASN A 83 5.72 -1.56 13.46
CA ASN A 83 6.77 -2.50 13.04
C ASN A 83 6.62 -2.97 11.58
N SER A 84 5.72 -2.35 10.81
CA SER A 84 5.54 -2.65 9.38
C SER A 84 6.89 -2.58 8.64
N PRO A 85 7.17 -3.52 7.69
CA PRO A 85 8.40 -3.51 6.90
C PRO A 85 8.65 -2.19 6.15
N VAL A 86 7.57 -1.48 5.83
CA VAL A 86 7.60 -0.12 5.29
C VAL A 86 6.81 0.77 6.24
N ALA A 87 7.46 1.82 6.74
CA ALA A 87 6.84 2.77 7.64
C ALA A 87 5.71 3.53 6.91
N TRP A 88 4.51 3.51 7.49
CA TRP A 88 3.44 4.36 7.02
C TRP A 88 3.82 5.82 7.30
N THR A 89 3.60 6.70 6.33
CA THR A 89 4.04 8.09 6.41
C THR A 89 2.98 9.01 5.83
N VAL A 90 2.71 10.09 6.56
CA VAL A 90 1.98 11.25 6.06
C VAL A 90 2.95 12.43 6.04
N GLN A 91 3.07 13.09 4.89
CA GLN A 91 3.79 14.35 4.76
C GLN A 91 2.86 15.40 4.17
N ILE A 92 2.86 16.60 4.74
CA ILE A 92 2.07 17.74 4.27
C ILE A 92 3.01 18.95 4.22
N ASP A 93 3.16 19.56 3.04
CA ASP A 93 3.99 20.75 2.82
C ASP A 93 5.43 20.63 3.37
N ASN A 94 6.05 19.45 3.25
CA ASN A 94 7.37 19.06 3.80
C ASN A 94 7.44 18.73 5.30
N GLU A 95 6.34 18.80 6.05
CA GLU A 95 6.30 18.33 7.43
C GLU A 95 5.85 16.87 7.46
N ILE A 96 6.67 16.01 8.07
CA ILE A 96 6.33 14.60 8.29
C ILE A 96 5.59 14.47 9.62
N TYR A 97 4.45 13.80 9.58
CA TYR A 97 3.62 13.54 10.74
C TYR A 97 3.76 12.09 11.17
N ALA A 98 4.14 11.90 12.44
CA ALA A 98 4.15 10.57 13.04
C ALA A 98 2.71 10.08 13.24
N ILE A 99 2.50 8.79 12.97
CA ILE A 99 1.19 8.12 13.12
C ILE A 99 1.13 7.48 14.50
N ASP A 100 0.01 7.68 15.20
CA ASP A 100 -0.28 7.05 16.49
C ASP A 100 -1.02 5.73 16.28
N SER A 101 -2.12 5.78 15.54
CA SER A 101 -3.01 4.66 15.29
C SER A 101 -3.81 4.88 14.00
N GLY A 102 -4.56 3.88 13.56
CA GLY A 102 -5.41 3.99 12.38
C GLY A 102 -5.56 2.69 11.63
N HIS A 103 -6.22 2.77 10.48
CA HIS A 103 -6.43 1.64 9.59
C HIS A 103 -6.59 2.08 8.13
N VAL A 104 -6.50 1.12 7.23
CA VAL A 104 -6.87 1.26 5.82
C VAL A 104 -7.86 0.15 5.49
N ILE A 105 -8.94 0.49 4.78
CA ILE A 105 -9.85 -0.48 4.20
C ILE A 105 -9.51 -0.61 2.72
N VAL A 106 -9.16 -1.82 2.27
CA VAL A 106 -8.69 -2.06 0.89
C VAL A 106 -9.49 -3.16 0.20
N THR A 107 -9.68 -2.99 -1.10
CA THR A 107 -10.10 -4.06 -2.02
C THR A 107 -9.09 -4.13 -3.15
N ILE A 108 -8.48 -5.29 -3.34
CA ILE A 108 -7.47 -5.57 -4.35
C ILE A 108 -8.07 -6.57 -5.33
N ASP A 109 -7.91 -6.36 -6.63
CA ASP A 109 -8.38 -7.35 -7.60
C ASP A 109 -7.50 -8.61 -7.63
N GLN A 110 -8.02 -9.70 -8.19
CA GLN A 110 -7.36 -11.00 -8.22
C GLN A 110 -5.97 -11.00 -8.87
N ASP A 111 -5.78 -10.17 -9.89
CA ASP A 111 -4.55 -10.09 -10.67
C ASP A 111 -3.59 -9.01 -10.14
N HIS A 112 -3.90 -8.38 -8.99
CA HIS A 112 -3.16 -7.24 -8.43
C HIS A 112 -2.97 -6.10 -9.45
N GLU A 113 -3.89 -5.95 -10.40
CA GLU A 113 -3.85 -4.86 -11.36
C GLU A 113 -4.45 -3.58 -10.77
N SER A 114 -5.36 -3.70 -9.79
CA SER A 114 -6.03 -2.56 -9.19
C SER A 114 -6.23 -2.70 -7.69
N VAL A 115 -6.25 -1.54 -7.02
CA VAL A 115 -6.57 -1.40 -5.61
C VAL A 115 -7.42 -0.15 -5.38
N LYS A 116 -8.44 -0.28 -4.55
CA LYS A 116 -9.25 0.85 -4.08
C LYS A 116 -9.54 0.73 -2.60
N GLY A 117 -9.79 1.87 -1.96
CA GLY A 117 -9.98 1.85 -0.53
C GLY A 117 -10.09 3.22 0.11
N THR A 118 -10.11 3.20 1.44
CA THR A 118 -10.12 4.38 2.29
C THR A 118 -9.04 4.26 3.35
N VAL A 119 -8.46 5.38 3.75
CA VAL A 119 -7.47 5.47 4.84
C VAL A 119 -8.02 6.33 5.96
N TYR A 120 -7.78 5.93 7.21
CA TYR A 120 -8.06 6.71 8.40
C TYR A 120 -6.91 6.59 9.39
N LEU A 121 -6.19 7.67 9.65
CA LEU A 121 -5.00 7.70 10.52
C LEU A 121 -5.17 8.77 11.59
N VAL A 122 -4.79 8.44 12.81
CA VAL A 122 -4.62 9.38 13.92
C VAL A 122 -3.14 9.74 13.99
N LEU A 123 -2.84 11.03 13.97
CA LEU A 123 -1.48 11.54 14.08
C LEU A 123 -1.10 11.73 15.56
N GLN A 124 0.17 11.55 15.89
CA GLN A 124 0.70 11.78 17.24
C GLN A 124 0.59 13.25 17.64
N ASP A 125 0.82 13.54 18.92
CA ASP A 125 0.87 14.89 19.50
C ASP A 125 -0.38 15.74 19.21
N ASP A 126 -1.55 15.11 19.19
CA ASP A 126 -2.85 15.74 18.90
C ASP A 126 -2.88 16.52 17.57
N LYS A 127 -2.04 16.12 16.60
CA LYS A 127 -1.94 16.77 15.28
C LYS A 127 -3.17 16.54 14.40
N GLY A 128 -4.07 15.64 14.81
CA GLY A 128 -5.37 15.44 14.20
C GLY A 128 -5.51 14.11 13.47
N THR A 129 -6.51 14.04 12.59
CA THR A 129 -6.85 12.82 11.87
C THR A 129 -6.77 13.02 10.37
N VAL A 130 -6.11 12.10 9.69
CA VAL A 130 -6.07 12.03 8.23
C VAL A 130 -7.11 11.04 7.74
N ALA A 131 -7.94 11.46 6.80
CA ALA A 131 -8.88 10.60 6.09
C ALA A 131 -8.68 10.75 4.58
N GLY A 132 -8.89 9.68 3.82
CA GLY A 132 -8.74 9.73 2.38
C GLY A 132 -9.33 8.54 1.65
N ASP A 133 -9.45 8.69 0.34
CA ASP A 133 -10.01 7.72 -0.59
C ASP A 133 -9.04 7.53 -1.75
N PHE A 134 -8.94 6.31 -2.26
CA PHE A 134 -8.08 6.01 -3.40
C PHE A 134 -8.68 4.93 -4.30
N ASP A 135 -8.33 5.04 -5.59
CA ASP A 135 -8.66 4.08 -6.64
C ASP A 135 -7.52 4.12 -7.66
N ILE A 136 -6.76 3.04 -7.73
CA ILE A 136 -5.47 2.97 -8.44
C ILE A 136 -5.45 1.71 -9.31
N THR A 137 -4.94 1.84 -10.52
CA THR A 137 -4.73 0.74 -11.47
C THR A 137 -3.30 0.79 -12.01
N ASN A 138 -2.61 -0.33 -12.01
CA ASN A 138 -1.34 -0.53 -12.68
C ASN A 138 -1.52 -0.58 -14.19
N LEU A 139 -0.59 0.05 -14.91
CA LEU A 139 -0.54 0.00 -16.36
C LEU A 139 0.24 -1.23 -16.81
N VAL A 140 -0.29 -1.86 -17.87
CA VAL A 140 0.32 -3.01 -18.56
C VAL A 140 1.40 -2.54 -19.52
#